data_AF-A0AAJ2NTF0-F1
#
_entry.id   AF-A0AAJ2NTF0-F1
#
_cell.length_a   1.000
_cell.length_b   1.000
_cell.length_c   1.000
_cell.angle_alpha   90.00
_cell.angle_beta   90.00
_cell.angle_gamma   90.00
#
_symmetry.space_group_name_H-M   'P 1'
#
loop_
_entity.id
_entity.type
_entity.pdbx_description
1 polymer ?
#
loop_
_entity_poly.entity_id
_entity_poly.type
_entity_poly.pdbx_seq_one_letter_code
_entity_poly.pdbx_strand_id
1 'polypeptide(L)'
;TELRQDKKAFLELHIEQGKRLESHHLPVAIVDHIVGTYRSHIKVTGEANHSGTTMMDLRKDALTAASEMILAVERYCQNPN
;
A
#
# COMPACT_ATOMS: atom_id res chain seq x y z
N THR A 1 1.80 -10.97 25.96
CA THR A 1 3.14 -11.52 25.66
C THR A 1 4.14 -10.72 26.45
N GLU A 2 4.74 -11.29 27.49
CA GLU A 2 5.76 -10.59 28.27
C GLU A 2 7.06 -10.52 27.46
N LEU A 3 7.65 -9.32 27.38
CA LEU A 3 8.94 -9.11 26.74
C LEU A 3 10.05 -9.70 27.63
N ARG A 4 10.90 -10.56 27.07
CA ARG A 4 12.08 -11.10 27.77
C ARG A 4 13.10 -9.99 28.03
N GLN A 5 13.30 -9.65 29.29
CA GLN A 5 14.19 -8.55 29.70
C GLN A 5 15.65 -8.97 29.96
N ASP A 6 16.01 -10.25 29.76
CA ASP A 6 17.37 -10.76 29.96
C ASP A 6 18.31 -10.48 28.77
N LYS A 7 17.81 -9.90 27.67
CA LYS A 7 18.59 -9.63 26.45
C LYS A 7 19.00 -8.16 26.36
N LYS A 8 20.24 -7.93 25.92
CA LYS A 8 20.83 -6.58 25.78
C LYS A 8 20.72 -6.00 24.37
N ALA A 9 20.62 -6.85 23.35
CA ALA A 9 20.49 -6.45 21.95
C ALA A 9 19.87 -7.59 21.13
N PHE A 10 19.39 -7.27 19.93
CA PHE A 10 18.91 -8.20 18.92
C PHE A 10 19.53 -7.82 17.57
N LEU A 11 20.02 -8.82 16.84
CA LEU A 11 20.57 -8.66 15.49
C LEU A 11 19.88 -9.69 14.60
N GLU A 12 19.35 -9.23 13.47
CA GLU A 12 18.70 -10.06 12.48
C GLU A 12 19.38 -9.88 11.12
N LEU A 13 19.94 -10.96 10.59
CA LEU A 13 20.40 -11.00 9.21
C LEU A 13 19.20 -11.35 8.33
N HIS A 14 18.95 -10.54 7.32
CA HIS A 14 17.85 -10.75 6.39
C HIS A 14 18.25 -10.37 4.97
N ILE A 15 17.69 -11.04 3.97
CA ILE A 15 17.81 -10.62 2.57
C ILE A 15 17.04 -9.31 2.35
N GLU A 16 17.46 -8.48 1.40
CA GLU A 16 16.84 -7.16 1.15
C GLU A 16 15.36 -7.26 0.74
N GLN A 17 14.96 -8.33 0.05
CA GLN A 17 13.65 -8.49 -0.62
C GLN A 17 13.37 -7.44 -1.71
N GLY A 18 14.34 -6.58 -2.02
CA GLY A 18 14.34 -5.60 -3.10
C GLY A 18 15.48 -5.84 -4.09
N LYS A 19 15.81 -4.80 -4.86
CA LYS A 19 16.85 -4.82 -5.90
C LYS A 19 17.96 -3.78 -5.67
N ARG A 20 17.98 -3.10 -4.52
CA ARG A 20 18.87 -1.96 -4.29
C ARG A 20 20.32 -2.40 -4.16
N LEU A 21 20.62 -3.41 -3.37
CA LEU A 21 21.96 -3.97 -3.22
C LEU A 21 22.48 -4.52 -4.55
N GLU A 22 21.66 -5.28 -5.28
CA GLU A 22 22.01 -5.84 -6.59
C GLU A 22 22.29 -4.72 -7.61
N SER A 23 21.37 -3.76 -7.76
CA SER A 23 21.52 -2.64 -8.72
C SER A 23 22.73 -1.75 -8.41
N HIS A 24 23.14 -1.65 -7.15
CA HIS A 24 24.30 -0.88 -6.71
C HIS A 24 25.58 -1.73 -6.59
N HIS A 25 25.54 -3.03 -6.93
CA HIS A 25 26.67 -3.95 -6.82
C HIS A 25 27.27 -4.01 -5.39
N LEU A 26 26.42 -3.92 -4.38
CA LEU A 26 26.81 -3.93 -2.96
C LEU A 26 26.57 -5.32 -2.33
N PRO A 27 27.54 -5.86 -1.57
CA PRO A 27 27.41 -7.18 -0.96
C PRO A 27 26.57 -7.18 0.33
N VAL A 28 26.47 -6.03 1.02
CA VAL A 28 25.78 -5.89 2.31
C VAL A 28 25.42 -4.42 2.56
N ALA A 29 24.38 -4.18 3.36
CA ALA A 29 24.05 -2.87 3.90
C ALA A 29 23.69 -2.94 5.39
N ILE A 30 23.87 -1.81 6.07
CA ILE A 30 23.35 -1.57 7.42
C ILE A 30 21.97 -0.94 7.27
N VAL A 31 20.95 -1.57 7.86
CA VAL A 31 19.59 -1.03 7.89
C VAL A 31 19.48 -0.01 9.02
N ASP A 32 19.03 1.21 8.70
CA ASP A 32 18.83 2.31 9.64
C ASP A 32 17.39 2.37 10.17
N HIS A 33 16.42 2.10 9.28
CA HIS A 33 15.00 2.23 9.55
C HIS A 33 14.18 1.12 8.89
N ILE A 34 13.04 0.80 9.50
CA ILE A 34 12.01 -0.09 8.93
C ILE A 34 10.80 0.78 8.58
N VAL A 35 10.25 0.58 7.38
CA VAL A 35 9.09 1.33 6.92
C VAL A 35 7.83 1.03 7.73
N GLY A 36 7.03 2.07 7.99
CA GLY A 36 5.67 1.90 8.50
C GLY A 36 4.77 1.30 7.43
N THR A 37 3.85 0.41 7.83
CA THR A 37 2.83 -0.16 6.93
C THR A 37 1.44 0.26 7.39
N TYR A 38 0.63 0.78 6.46
CA TYR A 38 -0.78 1.09 6.69
C TYR A 38 -1.65 0.17 5.83
N ARG A 39 -2.70 -0.39 6.42
CA ARG A 39 -3.71 -1.21 5.73
C ARG A 39 -5.08 -0.80 6.21
N SER A 40 -6.02 -0.64 5.28
CA SER A 40 -7.39 -0.24 5.58
C SER A 40 -8.37 -0.93 4.62
N HIS A 41 -9.60 -1.10 5.07
CA HIS A 41 -10.70 -1.62 4.27
C HIS A 41 -11.62 -0.45 3.91
N ILE A 42 -11.76 -0.19 2.62
CA ILE A 42 -12.60 0.89 2.10
C ILE A 42 -13.80 0.28 1.42
N LYS A 43 -15.01 0.69 1.83
CA LYS A 43 -16.27 0.30 1.20
C LYS A 43 -16.84 1.46 0.42
N VAL A 44 -16.90 1.31 -0.91
CA VAL A 44 -17.61 2.24 -1.78
C VAL A 44 -19.01 1.70 -2.00
N THR A 45 -20.03 2.49 -1.69
CA THR A 45 -21.44 2.10 -1.85
C THR A 45 -22.05 2.92 -2.98
N GLY A 46 -22.57 2.22 -3.98
CA GLY A 46 -23.31 2.79 -5.10
C GLY A 46 -24.77 2.40 -5.07
N GLU A 47 -25.41 2.42 -6.23
CA GLU A 47 -26.81 2.03 -6.42
C GLU A 47 -26.92 1.01 -7.57
N ALA A 48 -27.46 -0.17 -7.29
CA ALA A 48 -27.65 -1.20 -8.29
C ALA A 48 -28.83 -0.85 -9.20
N ASN A 49 -28.59 -0.76 -10.51
CA ASN A 49 -29.60 -0.46 -11.52
C ASN A 49 -29.30 -1.21 -12.83
N HIS A 50 -30.24 -1.19 -13.77
CA HIS A 50 -30.10 -1.92 -15.03
C HIS A 50 -29.04 -1.29 -15.93
N SER A 51 -28.02 -2.08 -16.30
CA SER A 51 -26.82 -1.61 -17.02
C SER A 51 -27.11 -1.06 -18.41
N GLY A 52 -28.19 -1.48 -19.07
CA GLY A 52 -28.57 -1.01 -20.41
C GLY A 52 -29.52 0.19 -20.46
N THR A 53 -30.31 0.44 -19.42
CA THR A 53 -31.40 1.44 -19.45
C THR A 53 -31.14 2.63 -18.53
N THR A 54 -30.22 2.49 -17.58
CA THR A 54 -29.79 3.60 -16.72
C THR A 54 -28.85 4.49 -17.52
N MET A 55 -29.33 5.71 -17.84
CA MET A 55 -28.51 6.74 -18.48
C MET A 55 -27.27 7.05 -17.62
N MET A 56 -26.15 7.37 -18.27
CA MET A 56 -24.85 7.48 -17.61
C MET A 56 -24.82 8.54 -16.51
N ASP A 57 -25.50 9.65 -16.71
CA ASP A 57 -25.63 10.78 -15.78
C ASP A 57 -26.45 10.45 -14.52
N LEU A 58 -27.26 9.37 -14.57
CA LEU A 58 -28.07 8.91 -13.44
C LEU A 58 -27.38 7.80 -12.62
N ARG A 59 -26.18 7.35 -13.01
CA ARG A 59 -25.50 6.23 -12.35
C ARG A 59 -24.82 6.67 -11.04
N LYS A 60 -24.90 5.78 -10.06
CA LYS A 60 -24.04 5.77 -8.86
C LYS A 60 -23.23 4.48 -8.83
N ASP A 61 -22.28 4.37 -9.75
CA ASP A 61 -21.53 3.13 -9.96
C ASP A 61 -20.34 3.06 -8.99
N ALA A 62 -20.40 2.10 -8.05
CA ALA A 62 -19.38 1.92 -7.03
C ALA A 62 -18.00 1.53 -7.58
N LEU A 63 -17.95 0.77 -8.69
CA LEU A 63 -16.69 0.32 -9.26
C LEU A 63 -15.96 1.48 -9.94
N THR A 64 -16.67 2.28 -10.72
CA THR A 64 -16.08 3.46 -11.38
C THR A 64 -15.52 4.45 -10.36
N ALA A 65 -16.28 4.76 -9.30
CA ALA A 65 -15.84 5.61 -8.21
C ALA A 65 -14.61 5.03 -7.49
N ALA A 66 -14.60 3.72 -7.22
CA ALA A 66 -13.44 3.06 -6.62
C ALA A 66 -12.18 3.14 -7.52
N SER A 67 -12.33 2.99 -8.84
CA SER A 67 -11.23 3.13 -9.80
C SER A 67 -10.62 4.53 -9.77
N GLU A 68 -11.46 5.57 -9.71
CA GLU A 68 -10.98 6.95 -9.59
C GLU A 68 -10.22 7.20 -8.28
N MET A 69 -10.71 6.65 -7.16
CA MET A 69 -10.03 6.73 -5.86
C MET A 69 -8.64 6.06 -5.92
N ILE A 70 -8.52 4.88 -6.53
CA ILE A 70 -7.24 4.16 -6.66
C ILE A 70 -6.23 5.00 -7.44
N LEU A 71 -6.64 5.55 -8.59
CA LEU A 71 -5.77 6.40 -9.41
C LEU A 71 -5.41 7.72 -8.73
N ALA A 72 -6.28 8.27 -7.88
CA ALA A 72 -5.95 9.44 -7.07
C ALA A 72 -4.88 9.13 -6.03
N VAL A 73 -4.99 7.99 -5.33
CA VAL A 73 -4.00 7.53 -4.35
C VAL A 73 -2.66 7.26 -5.02
N GLU A 74 -2.64 6.55 -6.16
CA GLU A 74 -1.40 6.29 -6.90
C GLU A 74 -0.67 7.59 -7.28
N ARG A 75 -1.40 8.57 -7.84
CA ARG A 75 -0.83 9.88 -8.21
C ARG A 75 -0.27 10.62 -7.00
N TYR A 76 -0.97 10.58 -5.87
CA TYR A 76 -0.49 11.20 -4.63
C TYR A 76 0.81 10.56 -4.13
N CYS A 77 0.91 9.22 -4.20
CA CYS A 77 2.10 8.50 -3.77
C CYS A 77 3.32 8.69 -4.70
N GLN A 78 3.09 8.97 -5.99
CA GLN A 78 4.17 9.24 -6.94
C GLN A 78 4.79 10.63 -6.77
N ASN A 79 3.99 11.61 -6.37
CA ASN A 79 4.43 12.99 -6.11
C ASN A 79 3.90 13.46 -4.75
N PRO A 80 4.46 12.95 -3.64
CA PRO A 80 4.12 13.49 -2.33
C PRO A 80 4.67 14.92 -2.26
N ASN A 81 3.76 15.91 -2.28
CA ASN A 81 4.10 17.30 -1.97
C ASN A 81 4.75 17.42 -0.59
#